data_AF-A0A167R3J2-F1
#
_entry.id   AF-A0A167R3J2-F1
#
_cell.length_a   1.000
_cell.length_b   1.000
_cell.length_c   1.000
_cell.angle_alpha   90.00
_cell.angle_beta   90.00
_cell.angle_gamma   90.00
#
_symmetry.space_group_name_H-M   'P 1'
#
loop_
_entity.id
_entity.type
_entity.pdbx_description
1 polymer ?
#
loop_
_entity_poly.entity_id
_entity_poly.type
_entity_poly.pdbx_seq_one_letter_code
_entity_poly.pdbx_strand_id
1 'polypeptide(L)'
;MFSLAIRNAPRASRSALSPLAAVQARTYSGGSNMHGNDPDVIEKEVHRNKTKHGEKHESAPHDHAPGWNELLASVSEANVKADKAEGTPAELQKSTVDFLKARDKEAANNSK
;
A
#
# COMPACT_ATOMS: atom_id res chain seq x y z
N MET A 1 28.16 -84.73 -17.33
CA MET A 1 28.63 -83.79 -16.28
C MET A 1 29.16 -82.54 -16.97
N PHE A 2 28.32 -81.54 -17.24
CA PHE A 2 28.76 -80.27 -17.84
C PHE A 2 28.29 -79.12 -16.95
N SER A 3 29.27 -78.32 -16.52
CA SER A 3 29.21 -77.34 -15.43
C SER A 3 28.46 -76.05 -15.80
N LEU A 4 27.78 -75.48 -14.79
CA LEU A 4 27.23 -74.13 -14.79
C LEU A 4 28.36 -73.08 -14.94
N ALA A 5 28.16 -72.12 -15.83
CA ALA A 5 28.89 -70.86 -15.83
C ALA A 5 27.90 -69.69 -15.92
N ILE A 6 27.46 -69.20 -14.76
CA ILE A 6 26.75 -67.92 -14.65
C ILE A 6 27.83 -66.85 -14.47
N ARG A 7 28.13 -66.11 -15.54
CA ARG A 7 29.05 -64.97 -15.49
C ARG A 7 28.28 -63.72 -15.10
N ASN A 8 28.64 -63.12 -13.96
CA ASN A 8 28.18 -61.82 -13.49
C ASN A 8 28.47 -60.73 -14.55
N ALA A 9 27.44 -60.01 -14.98
CA ALA A 9 27.60 -58.74 -15.71
C ALA A 9 27.55 -57.56 -14.71
N PRO A 10 28.43 -56.56 -14.81
CA PRO A 10 28.41 -55.41 -13.92
C PRO A 10 27.20 -54.50 -14.20
N ARG A 11 26.47 -54.12 -13.15
CA ARG A 11 25.39 -53.14 -13.20
C ARG A 11 25.95 -51.77 -13.61
N ALA A 12 25.42 -51.21 -14.68
CA ALA A 12 25.71 -49.84 -15.11
C ALA A 12 25.23 -48.83 -14.06
N SER A 13 26.17 -48.08 -13.48
CA SER A 13 25.91 -46.96 -12.57
C SER A 13 25.34 -45.79 -13.37
N ARG A 14 24.04 -45.48 -13.22
CA ARG A 14 23.47 -44.23 -13.73
C ARG A 14 23.88 -43.09 -12.79
N SER A 15 24.75 -42.19 -13.23
CA SER A 15 25.00 -40.93 -12.54
C SER A 15 23.74 -40.06 -12.65
N ALA A 16 23.11 -39.77 -11.51
CA ALA A 16 22.01 -38.83 -11.44
C ALA A 16 22.57 -37.40 -11.47
N LEU A 17 22.36 -36.69 -12.57
CA LEU A 17 22.58 -35.24 -12.62
C LEU A 17 21.44 -34.57 -11.82
N SER A 18 21.79 -33.99 -10.67
CA SER A 18 20.88 -33.18 -9.86
C SER A 18 20.48 -31.92 -10.63
N PRO A 19 19.19 -31.61 -10.81
CA PRO A 19 18.79 -30.33 -11.39
C PRO A 19 19.04 -29.23 -10.36
N LEU A 20 19.96 -28.30 -10.68
CA LEU A 20 20.09 -27.02 -9.98
C LEU A 20 18.73 -26.30 -10.04
N ALA A 21 18.07 -26.18 -8.88
CA ALA A 21 16.87 -25.38 -8.75
C ALA A 21 17.21 -23.92 -9.11
N ALA A 22 16.68 -23.44 -10.23
CA ALA A 22 16.81 -22.05 -10.63
C ALA A 22 16.04 -21.18 -9.62
N VAL A 23 16.76 -20.56 -8.70
CA VAL A 23 16.22 -19.51 -7.83
C VAL A 23 15.89 -18.32 -8.71
N GLN A 24 14.61 -18.14 -9.00
CA GLN A 24 14.07 -16.94 -9.63
C GLN A 24 14.33 -15.76 -8.68
N ALA A 25 15.41 -15.01 -8.92
CA ALA A 25 15.65 -13.75 -8.25
C ALA A 25 14.52 -12.80 -8.62
N ARG A 26 13.67 -12.45 -7.63
CA ARG A 26 12.67 -11.39 -7.81
C ARG A 26 13.41 -10.07 -7.96
N THR A 27 13.64 -9.66 -9.20
CA THR A 27 14.11 -8.30 -9.49
C THR A 27 12.96 -7.35 -9.18
N TYR A 28 12.92 -6.83 -7.95
CA TYR A 28 12.15 -5.61 -7.68
C TYR A 28 12.84 -4.49 -8.44
N SER A 29 12.39 -4.24 -9.67
CA SER A 29 12.67 -2.98 -10.35
C SER A 29 12.12 -1.90 -9.43
N GLY A 30 13.02 -1.13 -8.81
CA GLY A 30 12.67 -0.02 -7.95
C GLY A 30 11.94 1.03 -8.76
N GLY A 31 10.60 0.93 -8.79
CA GLY A 31 9.75 2.03 -9.21
C GLY A 31 10.04 3.18 -8.27
N SER A 32 10.59 4.27 -8.80
CA SER A 32 10.73 5.51 -8.06
C SER A 32 9.34 5.92 -7.58
N ASN A 33 9.08 5.78 -6.28
CA ASN A 33 7.84 6.24 -5.66
C ASN A 33 7.86 7.76 -5.63
N MET A 34 7.53 8.39 -6.76
CA MET A 34 7.40 9.84 -6.85
C MET A 34 6.06 10.23 -6.24
N HIS A 35 6.04 10.31 -4.92
CA HIS A 35 4.96 10.98 -4.20
C HIS A 35 4.96 12.45 -4.65
N GLY A 36 3.93 12.88 -5.38
CA GLY A 36 3.75 14.25 -5.85
C GLY A 36 3.46 15.26 -4.73
N ASN A 37 3.90 14.97 -3.50
CA ASN A 37 3.67 15.82 -2.34
C ASN A 37 4.81 16.84 -2.27
N ASP A 38 4.43 18.11 -2.32
CA ASP A 38 5.32 19.25 -2.11
C ASP A 38 5.90 19.21 -0.68
N PRO A 39 7.24 19.24 -0.50
CA PRO A 39 7.85 19.20 0.83
C PRO A 39 7.36 20.34 1.73
N ASP A 40 7.13 21.54 1.18
CA ASP A 40 6.72 22.70 1.96
C ASP A 40 5.30 22.52 2.53
N VAL A 41 4.43 21.86 1.76
CA VAL A 41 3.07 21.51 2.19
C VAL A 41 3.12 20.45 3.29
N ILE A 42 3.95 19.42 3.14
CA ILE A 42 4.12 18.38 4.17
C ILE A 42 4.60 19.01 5.48
N GLU A 43 5.64 19.85 5.45
CA GLU A 43 6.18 20.44 6.68
C GLU A 43 5.15 21.29 7.42
N LYS A 44 4.39 22.11 6.68
CA LYS A 44 3.30 22.93 7.23
C LYS A 44 2.21 22.06 7.86
N GLU A 45 1.79 21.02 7.16
CA GLU A 45 0.73 20.12 7.60
C GLU A 45 1.17 19.24 8.78
N VAL A 46 2.41 18.76 8.79
CA VAL A 46 3.01 18.04 9.93
C VAL A 46 3.08 18.94 11.15
N HIS A 47 3.54 20.19 10.99
CA HIS A 47 3.59 21.15 12.09
C HIS A 47 2.19 21.44 12.63
N ARG A 48 1.20 21.64 11.75
CA ARG A 48 -0.19 21.82 12.13
C ARG A 48 -0.75 20.61 12.90
N ASN A 49 -0.44 19.40 12.46
CA ASN A 49 -0.93 18.16 13.07
C ASN A 49 -0.30 17.91 14.46
N LYS A 50 0.96 18.33 14.65
CA LYS A 50 1.65 18.23 15.94
C LYS A 50 1.24 19.30 16.95
N THR A 51 0.96 20.52 16.49
CA THR A 51 0.63 21.66 17.35
C THR A 51 -0.82 21.66 17.82
N LYS A 52 -1.74 21.21 16.96
CA LYS A 52 -3.15 21.09 17.27
C LYS A 52 -3.45 19.61 17.47
N HIS A 53 -3.41 19.15 18.71
CA HIS A 53 -3.71 17.78 19.11
C HIS A 53 -4.98 17.24 18.39
N GLY A 54 -4.75 16.44 17.35
CA GLY A 54 -5.54 15.25 16.98
C GLY A 54 -6.98 15.37 16.47
N GLU A 55 -7.74 16.43 16.73
CA GLU A 55 -9.21 16.27 16.69
C GLU A 55 -9.95 16.83 15.46
N LYS A 56 -9.34 17.69 14.62
CA LYS A 56 -10.13 18.41 13.57
C LYS A 56 -9.45 18.64 12.22
N HIS A 57 -8.35 17.96 11.97
CA HIS A 57 -7.65 18.09 10.68
C HIS A 57 -7.78 16.81 9.85
N GLU A 58 -8.94 16.16 9.92
CA GLU A 58 -9.39 15.31 8.83
C GLU A 58 -9.44 16.15 7.56
N SER A 59 -8.87 15.62 6.49
CA SER A 59 -8.95 16.24 5.17
C SER A 59 -10.07 15.64 4.33
N ALA A 60 -10.60 14.48 4.73
CA ALA A 60 -11.54 13.70 3.93
C ALA A 60 -12.68 13.10 4.79
N PRO A 61 -13.91 13.06 4.27
CA PRO A 61 -15.08 12.51 4.95
C PRO A 61 -15.13 10.98 4.82
N HIS A 62 -14.21 10.28 5.46
CA HIS A 62 -14.20 8.81 5.46
C HIS A 62 -14.53 8.25 6.83
N ASP A 63 -15.74 7.72 6.99
CA ASP A 63 -16.23 7.12 8.23
C ASP A 63 -15.36 5.97 8.75
N HIS A 64 -14.74 5.22 7.82
CA HIS A 64 -13.89 4.07 8.15
C HIS A 64 -12.45 4.45 8.54
N ALA A 65 -12.09 5.74 8.48
CA ALA A 65 -10.73 6.22 8.72
C ALA A 65 -10.72 7.55 9.48
N PRO A 66 -11.20 7.57 10.73
CA PRO A 66 -11.23 8.79 11.52
C PRO A 66 -9.80 9.29 11.81
N GLY A 67 -9.60 10.61 11.69
CA GLY A 67 -8.31 11.27 11.87
C GLY A 67 -7.33 11.12 10.71
N TRP A 68 -7.76 10.56 9.58
CA TRP A 68 -6.89 10.42 8.41
C TRP A 68 -6.67 11.76 7.70
N ASN A 69 -5.40 12.05 7.36
CA ASN A 69 -5.00 13.27 6.66
C ASN A 69 -4.36 12.93 5.31
N GLU A 70 -5.14 13.12 4.24
CA GLU A 70 -4.78 12.95 2.84
C GLU A 70 -3.55 13.76 2.43
N LEU A 71 -3.34 14.96 2.99
CA LEU A 71 -2.18 15.81 2.65
C LEU A 71 -0.86 15.23 3.17
N LEU A 72 -0.92 14.38 4.19
CA LEU A 72 0.22 13.65 4.75
C LEU A 72 0.28 12.20 4.30
N ALA A 73 -0.82 11.68 3.74
CA ALA A 73 -0.93 10.30 3.32
C ALA A 73 -0.09 10.04 2.07
N SER A 74 0.38 8.80 1.95
CA SER A 74 0.96 8.33 0.70
C SER A 74 -0.14 8.05 -0.35
N VAL A 75 0.21 8.08 -1.63
CA VAL A 75 -0.72 7.74 -2.73
C VAL A 75 -1.34 6.35 -2.52
N SER A 76 -0.55 5.38 -2.10
CA SER A 76 -1.03 4.02 -1.82
C SER A 76 -2.03 3.97 -0.68
N GLU A 77 -1.83 4.79 0.36
CA GLU A 77 -2.76 4.87 1.47
C GLU A 77 -4.08 5.52 1.03
N ALA A 78 -4.01 6.61 0.25
CA ALA A 78 -5.19 7.27 -0.30
C ALA A 78 -6.04 6.32 -1.17
N ASN A 79 -5.40 5.49 -2.01
CA ASN A 79 -6.11 4.49 -2.80
C ASN A 79 -6.82 3.46 -1.92
N VAL A 80 -6.15 2.95 -0.88
CA VAL A 80 -6.77 1.99 0.05
C VAL A 80 -7.96 2.59 0.80
N LYS A 81 -7.91 3.89 1.12
CA LYS A 81 -9.04 4.59 1.75
C LYS A 81 -10.17 4.85 0.77
N ALA A 82 -9.87 5.24 -0.46
CA ALA A 82 -10.85 5.40 -1.52
C ALA A 82 -11.58 4.09 -1.83
N ASP A 83 -10.85 2.97 -1.92
CA ASP A 83 -11.42 1.65 -2.20
C ASP A 83 -12.33 1.14 -1.07
N LYS A 84 -12.09 1.59 0.16
CA LYS A 84 -12.90 1.26 1.34
C LYS A 84 -14.05 2.23 1.56
N ALA A 85 -14.21 3.25 0.72
CA ALA A 85 -15.34 4.15 0.80
C ALA A 85 -16.62 3.41 0.37
N GLU A 86 -17.62 3.40 1.24
CA GLU A 86 -18.90 2.75 0.97
C GLU A 86 -19.91 3.77 0.41
N GLY A 87 -20.72 3.34 -0.56
CA GLY A 87 -21.81 4.13 -1.11
C GLY A 87 -21.75 4.29 -2.64
N THR A 88 -22.77 4.94 -3.18
CA THR A 88 -22.80 5.33 -4.59
C THR A 88 -21.92 6.58 -4.82
N PRO A 89 -21.39 6.79 -6.05
CA PRO A 89 -20.62 8.00 -6.35
C PRO A 89 -21.33 9.31 -6.00
N ALA A 90 -22.67 9.34 -6.11
CA ALA A 90 -23.47 10.51 -5.74
C ALA A 90 -23.48 10.80 -4.23
N GLU A 91 -23.52 9.76 -3.40
CA GLU A 91 -23.48 9.88 -1.94
C GLU A 91 -22.11 10.34 -1.46
N LEU A 92 -21.03 9.79 -2.03
CA LEU A 92 -19.65 10.18 -1.74
C LEU A 92 -19.37 11.63 -2.13
N GLN A 93 -19.91 12.08 -3.26
CA GLN A 93 -19.82 13.48 -3.67
C GLN A 93 -20.57 14.38 -2.68
N LYS A 94 -21.77 13.98 -2.27
CA LYS A 94 -22.59 14.75 -1.32
C LYS A 94 -21.88 14.89 0.03
N SER A 95 -21.35 13.79 0.59
CA SER A 95 -20.62 13.83 1.87
C SER A 95 -19.39 14.74 1.80
N THR A 96 -18.66 14.73 0.68
CA THR A 96 -17.53 15.64 0.42
C THR A 96 -17.94 17.10 0.39
N VAL A 97 -19.01 17.43 -0.34
CA VAL A 97 -19.49 18.82 -0.42
C VAL A 97 -19.99 19.31 0.94
N ASP A 98 -20.70 18.46 1.69
CA ASP A 98 -21.22 18.81 3.01
C ASP A 98 -20.08 19.01 4.02
N PHE A 99 -19.03 18.17 3.96
CA PHE A 99 -17.81 18.32 4.75
C PHE A 99 -17.08 19.64 4.47
N LEU A 100 -16.86 19.97 3.19
CA LEU A 100 -16.20 21.23 2.81
C LEU A 100 -16.97 22.45 3.29
N LYS A 101 -18.30 22.44 3.14
CA LYS A 101 -19.17 23.52 3.65
C LYS A 101 -19.09 23.66 5.17
N ALA A 102 -19.02 22.55 5.90
CA ALA A 102 -18.89 22.57 7.35
C ALA A 102 -17.54 23.16 7.79
N ARG A 103 -16.45 22.73 7.13
CA ARG A 103 -15.10 23.23 7.36
C ARG A 103 -14.97 24.73 7.10
N ASP A 104 -15.53 25.22 5.99
CA ASP A 104 -15.44 26.63 5.63
C ASP A 104 -16.23 27.52 6.61
N LYS A 105 -17.36 27.03 7.14
CA LYS A 105 -18.10 27.70 8.23
C LYS A 105 -17.30 27.76 9.53
N GLU A 106 -16.63 26.67 9.91
CA GLU A 106 -15.76 26.65 11.09
C GLU A 106 -14.58 27.61 10.95
N ALA A 107 -13.94 27.65 9.78
CA ALA A 107 -12.86 28.58 9.49
C ALA A 107 -13.31 30.05 9.60
N ALA A 108 -14.51 30.37 9.09
CA ALA A 108 -15.09 31.70 9.21
C ALA A 108 -15.38 32.11 10.67
N ASN A 109 -15.81 31.17 11.52
CA ASN A 109 -16.07 31.43 12.94
C ASN A 109 -14.79 31.63 13.76
N ASN A 110 -13.70 30.92 13.43
CA ASN A 110 -12.41 31.05 14.13
C ASN A 110 -11.61 32.31 13.75
N SER A 111 -12.04 33.05 12.73
CA SER A 111 -11.38 34.28 12.28
C SER A 111 -11.97 35.55 12.92
N LYS A 112 -12.91 35.42 13.85
CA LYS A 112 -13.64 36.53 14.51
C LYS A 112 -13.30 36.60 15.98
#